data_AF-A0A0S8KWF9-F1
#
_entry.id   AF-A0A0S8KWF9-F1
#
_cell.length_a   1.000
_cell.length_b   1.000
_cell.length_c   1.000
_cell.angle_alpha   90.00
_cell.angle_beta   90.00
_cell.angle_gamma   90.00
#
_symmetry.space_group_name_H-M   'P 1'
#
loop_
_entity.id
_entity.type
_entity.pdbx_description
1 polymer ?
#
loop_
_entity_poly.entity_id
_entity_poly.type
_entity_poly.pdbx_seq_one_letter_code
_entity_poly.pdbx_strand_id
1 'polypeptide(L)' 'MKKKKKPAPSIQPVVIPQDTQGPTDMDVMLRQLQIAESECMASPDAKQKARNKQHILELRERIAKLNAGGG' A
#
# COMPACT_ATOMS: atom_id res chain seq x y z
N MET A 1 3.33 44.65 40.59
CA MET A 1 3.20 44.75 39.11
C MET A 1 2.14 43.74 38.64
N LYS A 2 1.03 44.21 38.06
CA LYS A 2 -0.10 43.37 37.58
C LYS A 2 0.24 42.84 36.17
N LYS A 3 0.47 41.54 36.00
CA LYS A 3 0.71 40.93 34.67
C LYS A 3 -0.63 40.81 33.93
N LYS A 4 -0.75 41.52 32.80
CA LYS A 4 -1.91 41.49 31.89
C LYS A 4 -1.80 40.33 30.90
N LYS A 5 -2.95 39.67 30.69
CA LYS A 5 -3.42 38.76 29.62
C LYS A 5 -2.39 38.14 28.64
N LYS A 6 -2.54 36.83 28.44
CA LYS A 6 -2.55 36.23 27.09
C LYS A 6 -3.83 35.41 26.94
N PRO A 7 -4.71 35.68 25.96
CA PRO A 7 -5.76 34.74 25.61
C PRO A 7 -5.13 33.47 25.02
N ALA A 8 -5.61 32.31 25.44
CA ALA A 8 -5.18 31.03 24.88
C ALA A 8 -5.53 31.00 23.37
N PRO A 9 -4.68 30.41 22.52
CA PRO A 9 -4.97 30.27 21.09
C PRO A 9 -6.22 29.43 20.92
N SER A 10 -7.20 29.95 20.17
CA SER A 10 -8.39 29.20 19.77
C SER A 10 -7.94 28.06 18.86
N ILE A 11 -8.03 26.84 19.37
CA ILE A 11 -7.67 25.63 18.64
C ILE A 11 -8.76 25.42 17.59
N GLN A 12 -8.52 25.87 16.36
CA GLN A 12 -9.33 25.47 15.22
C GLN A 12 -9.12 23.96 15.03
N PRO A 13 -10.20 23.16 14.85
CA PRO A 13 -10.03 21.74 14.55
C PRO A 13 -9.27 21.63 13.23
N VAL A 14 -8.05 21.11 13.30
CA VAL A 14 -7.32 20.70 12.10
C VAL A 14 -8.11 19.52 11.54
N VAL A 15 -8.92 19.81 10.52
CA VAL A 15 -9.52 18.79 9.67
C VAL A 15 -8.35 18.18 8.91
N ILE A 16 -7.74 17.14 9.49
CA ILE A 16 -6.85 16.25 8.74
C ILE A 16 -7.76 15.60 7.71
N PRO A 17 -7.54 15.79 6.40
CA PRO A 17 -8.25 15.00 5.41
C PRO A 17 -7.92 13.53 5.68
N GLN A 18 -8.87 12.84 6.29
CA GLN A 18 -8.87 11.40 6.35
C GLN A 18 -9.19 10.94 4.93
N ASP A 19 -8.16 10.80 4.11
CA ASP A 19 -8.19 9.86 2.99
C ASP A 19 -8.29 8.45 3.61
N THR A 20 -9.45 8.14 4.19
CA THR A 20 -9.88 6.83 4.66
C THR A 20 -10.32 5.99 3.46
N GLN A 21 -9.46 5.87 2.45
CA GLN A 21 -9.51 4.74 1.55
C GLN A 21 -8.54 3.71 2.11
N GLY A 22 -9.09 2.63 2.67
CA GLY A 22 -8.30 1.44 2.97
C GLY A 22 -7.57 0.95 1.71
N PRO A 23 -6.53 0.13 1.85
CA PRO A 23 -5.77 -0.36 0.70
C PRO A 23 -6.73 -1.01 -0.29
N THR A 24 -6.70 -0.52 -1.54
CA THR A 24 -7.55 -1.06 -2.59
C THR A 24 -7.11 -2.48 -2.93
N ASP A 25 -7.96 -3.28 -3.57
CA ASP A 25 -7.56 -4.61 -4.07
C ASP A 25 -6.30 -4.54 -4.96
N MET A 26 -6.14 -3.43 -5.69
CA MET A 26 -4.95 -3.15 -6.48
C MET A 26 -3.70 -2.98 -5.58
N ASP A 27 -3.78 -2.19 -4.51
CA ASP A 27 -2.66 -1.99 -3.57
C ASP A 27 -2.24 -3.29 -2.89
N VAL A 28 -3.23 -4.10 -2.51
CA VAL A 28 -3.01 -5.42 -1.91
C VAL A 28 -2.31 -6.36 -2.89
N MET A 29 -2.72 -6.38 -4.17
CA MET A 29 -2.09 -7.21 -5.19
C MET A 29 -0.68 -6.73 -5.55
N LEU A 30 -0.45 -5.42 -5.63
CA LEU A 30 0.88 -4.84 -5.86
C LEU A 30 1.84 -5.20 -4.73
N ARG A 31 1.38 -5.13 -3.48
CA ARG A 31 2.18 -5.56 -2.31
C ARG A 31 2.51 -7.05 -2.40
N GLN A 32 1.55 -7.91 -2.73
CA GLN A 32 1.79 -9.35 -2.88
C GLN A 32 2.79 -9.65 -4.00
N LEU A 33 2.73 -8.92 -5.12
CA LEU A 33 3.68 -9.07 -6.23
C LEU A 33 5.10 -8.77 -5.78
N GLN A 34 5.32 -7.66 -5.07
CA GLN A 34 6.63 -7.29 -4.54
C GLN A 34 7.19 -8.34 -3.58
N ILE A 35 6.33 -8.89 -2.71
CA ILE A 35 6.72 -9.96 -1.79
C ILE A 35 7.15 -11.21 -2.58
N ALA A 36 6.34 -11.65 -3.54
CA ALA A 36 6.64 -12.83 -4.35
C ALA A 36 7.92 -12.66 -5.19
N GLU A 37 8.18 -11.46 -5.73
CA GLU A 37 9.43 -11.13 -6.43
C GLU A 37 10.64 -11.21 -5.50
N SER A 38 10.53 -10.63 -4.30
CA SER A 38 11.57 -10.70 -3.27
C SER A 38 11.87 -12.14 -2.86
N GLU A 39 10.83 -12.93 -2.57
CA GLU A 39 10.96 -14.34 -2.21
C GLU A 39 11.56 -15.17 -3.35
N CYS A 40 11.21 -14.88 -4.60
CA CYS A 40 11.78 -15.55 -5.78
C CYS A 40 13.28 -15.26 -5.95
N MET A 41 13.71 -14.03 -5.67
CA MET A 41 15.13 -13.65 -5.70
C MET A 41 15.91 -14.24 -4.52
N ALA A 42 15.31 -14.24 -3.33
CA ALA A 42 15.93 -14.73 -2.10
C ALA A 42 15.95 -16.26 -2.00
N SER A 43 15.07 -16.97 -2.71
CA SER A 43 14.97 -18.43 -2.59
C SER A 43 16.11 -19.15 -3.33
N PRO A 44 16.93 -19.95 -2.63
CA PRO A 44 17.94 -20.80 -3.26
C PRO A 44 17.34 -22.11 -3.81
N ASP A 45 16.10 -22.46 -3.45
CA ASP A 45 15.46 -23.70 -3.89
C ASP A 45 14.77 -23.54 -5.26
N ALA A 46 15.15 -24.37 -6.23
CA ALA A 46 14.64 -24.26 -7.60
C ALA A 46 13.13 -24.55 -7.71
N LYS A 47 12.56 -25.42 -6.86
CA LYS A 47 11.13 -25.73 -6.89
C LYS A 47 10.32 -24.58 -6.28
N GLN A 48 10.79 -23.99 -5.19
CA GLN A 48 10.21 -22.81 -4.58
C GLN A 48 10.28 -21.61 -5.54
N LYS A 49 11.41 -21.45 -6.24
CA LYS A 49 11.57 -20.41 -7.26
C LYS A 49 10.59 -20.58 -8.43
N ALA A 50 10.34 -21.81 -8.88
CA ALA A 50 9.34 -22.09 -9.90
C ALA A 50 7.92 -21.75 -9.43
N ARG A 51 7.55 -22.10 -8.19
CA ARG A 51 6.26 -21.73 -7.59
C ARG A 51 6.11 -20.22 -7.47
N ASN A 52 7.12 -19.52 -6.97
CA ASN A 52 7.10 -18.06 -6.82
C ASN A 52 6.99 -17.39 -8.20
N LYS A 53 7.68 -17.89 -9.23
CA LYS A 53 7.53 -17.40 -10.62
C LYS A 53 6.10 -17.57 -11.15
N GLN A 54 5.47 -18.72 -10.93
CA GLN A 54 4.07 -18.92 -11.33
C GLN A 54 3.15 -17.93 -10.59
N HIS A 55 3.35 -17.77 -9.29
CA HIS A 55 2.57 -16.82 -8.49
C HIS A 55 2.74 -15.36 -8.95
N ILE A 56 3.96 -14.94 -9.31
CA ILE A 56 4.24 -13.62 -9.89
C ILE A 56 3.46 -13.41 -11.20
N LEU A 57 3.42 -14.42 -12.07
CA LEU A 57 2.70 -14.32 -13.35
C LEU A 57 1.19 -14.16 -13.13
N GLU A 58 0.61 -14.93 -12.21
CA GLU A 58 -0.81 -14.82 -11.86
C GLU A 58 -1.16 -13.44 -11.30
N LEU A 59 -0.32 -12.90 -10.40
CA LEU A 59 -0.52 -11.56 -9.83
C LEU A 59 -0.43 -10.47 -10.90
N ARG A 60 0.55 -10.56 -11.81
CA ARG A 60 0.68 -9.62 -12.94
C ARG A 60 -0.54 -9.67 -13.86
N GLU A 61 -1.07 -10.86 -14.16
CA GLU A 61 -2.26 -11.01 -14.98
C GLU A 61 -3.50 -10.40 -14.30
N ARG A 62 -3.68 -10.64 -13.00
CA ARG A 62 -4.80 -10.06 -12.23
C ARG A 62 -4.72 -8.54 -12.17
N ILE A 63 -3.53 -7.99 -11.91
CA ILE A 63 -3.29 -6.54 -11.94
C ILE A 63 -3.61 -5.98 -13.32
N ALA A 64 -3.14 -6.62 -14.39
CA ALA A 64 -3.42 -6.19 -15.76
C ALA A 64 -4.93 -6.21 -16.07
N LYS A 65 -5.67 -7.24 -15.64
CA LYS A 65 -7.12 -7.33 -15.80
C LYS A 65 -7.87 -6.22 -15.05
N LEU A 66 -7.45 -5.93 -13.82
CA LEU A 66 -8.03 -4.82 -13.05
C LEU A 66 -7.75 -3.46 -13.69
N ASN A 67 -6.54 -3.26 -14.23
CA ASN A 67 -6.16 -2.02 -14.91
C ASN A 67 -6.86 -1.87 -16.28
N ALA A 68 -7.06 -2.97 -17.01
CA ALA A 68 -7.72 -2.98 -18.31
C ALA A 68 -9.25 -2.82 -18.24
N GLY A 69 -9.87 -3.13 -17.09
CA GLY A 69 -11.32 -2.96 -16.87
C GLY A 69 -11.75 -1.56 -16.41
N GLY A 70 -10.82 -0.60 -16.30
CA GLY A 70 -11.04 0.76 -15.81
C GLY A 70 -11.02 1.85 -16.88
N GLY A 71 -11.44 1.53 -18.12
CA GLY A 71 -11.51 2.46 -19.26
C GLY A 71 -12.92 2.62 -19.81
#